data_AF-L8GPY4-F1
#
_entry.id   AF-L8GPY4-F1
#
_cell.length_a   1.000
_cell.length_b   1.000
_cell.length_c   1.000
_cell.angle_alpha   90.00
_cell.angle_beta   90.00
_cell.angle_gamma   90.00
#
_symmetry.space_group_name_H-M   'P 1'
#
loop_
_entity.id
_entity.type
_entity.pdbx_description
1 polymer ?
#
loop_
_entity_poly.entity_id
_entity_poly.type
_entity_poly.pdbx_seq_one_letter_code
_entity_poly.pdbx_strand_id
1 'polypeptide(L)'
;MNRVDMNVQTPPAGWWRLDAEQEAADKDVKKSEEEEVAAKTEGDDKEKEREDAEAEAEEEEVAATEESADSGAKEIRKMELHIGKKVAFILYNVLSPAECRHLVAKTEEMGYKPMPEYPTSYRSNTRLIIDDEELQEEIWRRVQPHIPAEFEDRRGKWHPYGLNARWRFCRYTPGQHFSSHCDGAFELGVRDRSQLTFMFYLNGGFDGGATVFLEGGRKEVQPEAGMVLIFQHNILHEGQRLATGKKYIMRSDVMADRLGTAEVMAARACREANDGGGPQRAAA
;
A
#
# COMPACT_ATOMS: atom_id res chain seq x y z
N MET A 1 -22.49 -0.68 -12.94
CA MET A 1 -21.90 -0.17 -14.20
C MET A 1 -20.40 -0.05 -13.98
N ASN A 2 -19.60 -0.98 -14.50
CA ASN A 2 -18.15 -0.80 -14.54
C ASN A 2 -17.89 0.35 -15.52
N ARG A 3 -17.55 1.54 -15.00
CA ARG A 3 -17.02 2.61 -15.85
C ARG A 3 -15.76 2.04 -16.49
N VAL A 4 -15.76 1.93 -17.82
CA VAL A 4 -14.57 1.58 -18.57
C VAL A 4 -13.59 2.73 -18.36
N ASP A 5 -12.61 2.52 -17.49
CA ASP A 5 -11.53 3.47 -17.28
C ASP A 5 -10.78 3.59 -18.62
N MET A 6 -10.94 4.70 -19.35
CA MET A 6 -10.41 4.87 -20.72
C MET A 6 -8.87 5.02 -20.79
N ASN A 7 -8.15 4.70 -19.72
CA ASN A 7 -6.70 4.91 -19.62
C ASN A 7 -6.02 3.85 -18.72
N VAL A 8 -6.38 2.58 -18.93
CA VAL A 8 -5.69 1.44 -18.34
C VAL A 8 -4.44 1.13 -19.16
N GLN A 9 -3.31 0.92 -18.49
CA GLN A 9 -2.06 0.49 -19.11
C GLN A 9 -1.76 -0.98 -18.75
N THR A 10 -1.06 -1.67 -19.63
CA THR A 10 -0.56 -3.05 -19.42
C THR A 10 0.94 -3.06 -19.72
N PRO A 11 1.78 -2.70 -18.74
CA PRO A 11 3.23 -2.68 -18.90
C PRO A 11 3.80 -4.10 -19.15
N PRO A 12 5.06 -4.22 -19.61
CA PRO A 12 5.71 -5.51 -19.80
C PRO A 12 5.76 -6.33 -18.50
N ALA A 13 5.72 -7.66 -18.62
CA ALA A 13 5.84 -8.58 -17.49
C ALA A 13 7.07 -8.25 -16.62
N GLY A 14 6.91 -8.35 -15.30
CA GLY A 14 7.96 -8.07 -14.34
C GLY A 14 8.43 -6.61 -14.23
N TRP A 15 7.80 -5.61 -14.87
CA TRP A 15 8.22 -4.19 -14.79
C TRP A 15 8.36 -3.66 -13.36
N TRP A 16 7.59 -4.24 -12.43
CA TRP A 16 7.52 -3.89 -11.02
C TRP A 16 8.60 -4.57 -10.17
N ARG A 17 9.29 -5.58 -10.71
CA ARG A 17 10.36 -6.28 -10.00
C ARG A 17 11.58 -5.38 -9.92
N LEU A 18 12.17 -5.31 -8.74
CA LEU A 18 13.47 -4.69 -8.53
C LEU A 18 14.54 -5.71 -8.93
N ASP A 19 15.42 -5.33 -9.85
CA ASP A 19 16.54 -6.21 -10.22
C ASP A 19 17.60 -6.22 -9.10
N ALA A 20 18.31 -7.34 -8.92
CA ALA A 20 19.29 -7.49 -7.83
C ALA A 20 20.40 -6.42 -7.84
N GLU A 21 20.76 -5.91 -9.02
CA GLU A 21 21.72 -4.80 -9.17
C GLU A 21 21.14 -3.46 -8.68
N GLN A 22 19.84 -3.22 -8.89
CA GLN A 22 19.15 -2.02 -8.41
C GLN A 22 18.98 -2.08 -6.89
N GLU A 23 18.72 -3.28 -6.35
CA GLU A 23 18.66 -3.52 -4.91
C GLU A 23 20.02 -3.30 -4.21
N ALA A 24 21.12 -3.65 -4.87
CA ALA A 24 22.47 -3.36 -4.37
C ALA A 24 22.80 -1.86 -4.40
N ALA A 25 22.50 -1.16 -5.51
CA ALA A 25 22.73 0.27 -5.62
C ALA A 25 21.91 1.10 -4.61
N ASP A 26 20.70 0.64 -4.28
CA ASP A 26 19.84 1.28 -3.29
C ASP A 26 20.42 1.18 -1.85
N LYS A 27 21.11 0.09 -1.52
CA LYS A 27 21.86 -0.05 -0.26
C LYS A 27 22.99 0.99 -0.16
N ASP A 28 23.66 1.28 -1.27
CA ASP A 28 24.73 2.28 -1.32
C ASP A 28 24.18 3.71 -1.15
N VAL A 29 23.01 4.02 -1.75
CA VAL A 29 22.35 5.33 -1.56
C VAL A 29 21.92 5.51 -0.11
N LYS A 30 21.27 4.50 0.49
CA LYS A 30 20.84 4.55 1.89
C LYS A 30 22.02 4.84 2.83
N LYS A 31 23.14 4.15 2.61
CA LYS A 31 24.38 4.37 3.37
C LYS A 31 24.88 5.81 3.25
N SER A 32 24.83 6.40 2.05
CA SER A 32 25.25 7.79 1.82
C SER A 32 24.31 8.82 2.46
N GLU A 33 22.99 8.57 2.46
CA GLU A 33 22.01 9.45 3.11
C GLU A 33 22.15 9.41 4.64
N GLU A 34 22.38 8.22 5.21
CA GLU A 34 22.66 8.05 6.65
C GLU A 34 23.97 8.75 7.05
N GLU A 35 25.03 8.62 6.25
CA GLU A 35 26.30 9.33 6.47
C GLU A 35 26.15 10.86 6.36
N GLU A 36 25.31 11.36 5.44
CA GLU A 36 25.06 12.80 5.27
C GLU A 36 24.17 13.37 6.40
N VAL A 37 23.20 12.60 6.89
CA VAL A 37 22.37 12.99 8.05
C VAL A 37 23.20 13.00 9.32
N ALA A 38 24.05 11.99 9.55
CA ALA A 38 24.99 11.95 10.67
C ALA A 38 25.99 13.12 10.63
N ALA A 39 26.50 13.47 9.45
CA ALA A 39 27.38 14.63 9.27
C ALA A 39 26.69 15.98 9.49
N LYS A 40 25.37 16.06 9.28
CA LYS A 40 24.56 17.27 9.58
C LYS A 40 24.22 17.39 11.05
N THR A 41 24.03 16.27 11.77
CA THR A 41 23.85 16.29 13.23
C THR A 41 25.14 16.65 13.98
N GLU A 42 26.32 16.32 13.45
CA GLU A 42 27.61 16.78 14.00
C GLU A 42 28.00 18.22 13.59
N GLY A 43 27.28 18.81 12.63
CA GLY A 43 27.60 20.11 12.04
C GLY A 43 26.89 21.32 12.66
N ASP A 44 25.89 21.11 13.53
CA ASP A 44 25.03 22.16 14.08
C ASP A 44 25.25 22.42 15.58
N ASP A 45 26.39 21.98 16.14
CA ASP A 45 26.77 22.21 17.55
C ASP A 45 28.05 23.05 17.72
N LYS A 46 28.14 24.12 16.94
CA LYS A 46 29.12 25.20 17.16
C LYS A 46 28.51 26.59 17.05
N GLU A 47 27.46 26.88 17.82
CA GLU A 47 27.24 28.23 18.34
C GLU A 47 26.19 28.29 19.48
N LYS A 48 26.48 27.69 20.64
CA LYS A 48 26.08 28.26 21.94
C LYS A 48 26.79 27.58 23.11
N GLU A 49 27.89 28.20 23.54
CA GLU A 49 28.50 27.87 24.81
C GLU A 49 27.66 28.39 26.00
N ARG A 50 27.49 27.48 26.98
CA ARG A 50 27.53 27.67 28.45
C ARG A 50 26.22 27.79 29.25
N GLU A 51 26.22 26.95 30.30
CA GLU A 51 25.35 26.87 31.50
C GLU A 51 24.05 26.08 31.26
N ASP A 52 23.88 24.82 31.68
CA ASP A 52 24.38 24.11 32.87
C ASP A 52 24.60 22.62 32.59
N ALA A 53 25.73 22.12 33.09
CA ALA A 53 26.07 20.69 33.11
C ALA A 53 25.35 19.97 34.26
N GLU A 54 25.13 18.67 34.05
CA GLU A 54 24.58 17.66 34.98
C GLU A 54 23.05 17.44 34.93
N ALA A 55 22.56 16.95 33.78
CA ALA A 55 21.36 16.09 33.74
C ALA A 55 21.22 15.20 32.49
N GLU A 56 22.11 15.26 31.50
CA GLU A 56 21.96 14.54 30.22
C GLU A 56 23.06 13.50 30.00
N ALA A 57 23.21 12.57 30.94
CA ALA A 57 24.12 11.42 30.79
C ALA A 57 23.40 10.05 30.85
N GLU A 58 22.07 10.01 30.82
CA GLU A 58 21.31 8.75 30.88
C GLU A 58 20.32 8.52 29.72
N GLU A 59 20.13 9.45 28.79
CA GLU A 59 19.22 9.24 27.63
C GLU A 59 19.93 8.87 26.31
N GLU A 60 21.26 9.00 26.22
CA GLU A 60 21.99 8.72 24.97
C GLU A 60 22.46 7.26 24.82
N GLU A 61 22.37 6.42 25.85
CA GLU A 61 22.82 5.02 25.79
C GLU A 61 21.73 4.00 25.40
N VAL A 62 20.51 4.46 25.08
CA VAL A 62 19.40 3.57 24.66
C VAL A 62 19.08 3.67 23.16
N ALA A 63 19.64 4.66 22.44
CA ALA A 63 19.38 4.86 21.02
C ALA A 63 20.40 4.18 20.08
N ALA A 64 21.50 3.63 20.60
CA ALA A 64 22.62 3.13 19.78
C ALA A 64 22.74 1.59 19.70
N THR A 65 21.69 0.82 20.01
CA THR A 65 21.74 -0.66 19.91
C THR A 65 20.66 -1.33 19.06
N GLU A 66 19.93 -0.60 18.22
CA GLU A 66 19.06 -1.20 17.19
C GLU A 66 19.23 -0.56 15.80
N GLU A 67 20.46 -0.39 15.33
CA GLU A 67 20.67 -0.23 13.89
C GLU A 67 21.94 -0.95 13.43
N SER A 68 22.02 -2.24 13.77
CA SER A 68 22.93 -3.15 13.07
C SER A 68 22.25 -3.69 11.82
N ALA A 69 22.84 -3.37 10.67
CA ALA A 69 22.74 -4.07 9.39
C ALA A 69 21.88 -5.34 9.38
N ASP A 70 20.65 -5.24 8.86
CA ASP A 70 19.90 -6.41 8.42
C ASP A 70 19.62 -6.31 6.91
N SER A 71 20.35 -7.12 6.16
CA SER A 71 20.17 -7.37 4.74
C SER A 71 19.10 -8.43 4.45
N GLY A 72 18.22 -8.74 5.41
CA GLY A 72 17.06 -9.60 5.26
C GLY A 72 15.77 -8.81 5.03
N ALA A 73 14.83 -9.41 4.29
CA ALA A 73 13.46 -8.90 4.24
C ALA A 73 12.88 -8.93 5.66
N LYS A 74 12.59 -7.76 6.22
CA LYS A 74 11.97 -7.64 7.55
C LYS A 74 10.63 -8.39 7.58
N GLU A 75 10.35 -9.07 8.69
CA GLU A 75 9.08 -9.79 8.87
C GLU A 75 7.88 -8.83 8.75
N ILE A 76 6.80 -9.31 8.13
CA ILE A 76 5.54 -8.58 8.04
C ILE A 76 4.90 -8.50 9.42
N ARG A 77 4.81 -7.29 9.97
CA ARG A 77 4.15 -7.01 11.24
C ARG A 77 2.72 -6.54 11.01
N LYS A 78 1.74 -7.16 11.69
CA LYS A 78 0.34 -6.75 11.65
C LYS A 78 -0.05 -5.88 12.85
N MET A 79 -0.83 -4.83 12.62
CA MET A 79 -1.45 -4.00 13.66
C MET A 79 -2.94 -3.81 13.40
N GLU A 80 -3.78 -4.23 14.35
CA GLU A 80 -5.24 -4.10 14.23
C GLU A 80 -5.72 -2.66 14.50
N LEU A 81 -6.65 -2.17 13.67
CA LEU A 81 -7.32 -0.89 13.84
C LEU A 81 -8.78 -1.13 14.27
N HIS A 82 -9.07 -0.82 15.52
CA HIS A 82 -10.40 -1.04 16.10
C HIS A 82 -11.41 0.01 15.61
N ILE A 83 -12.17 -0.32 14.56
CA ILE A 83 -13.24 0.53 14.00
C ILE A 83 -14.58 -0.20 14.11
N GLY A 84 -15.18 -0.13 15.30
CA GLY A 84 -16.40 -0.89 15.60
C GLY A 84 -16.18 -2.40 15.44
N LYS A 85 -17.05 -3.07 14.69
CA LYS A 85 -16.91 -4.51 14.34
C LYS A 85 -16.29 -4.73 12.96
N LYS A 86 -15.79 -3.68 12.32
CA LYS A 86 -15.35 -3.74 10.93
C LYS A 86 -13.89 -4.15 10.85
N VAL A 87 -13.52 -4.86 9.78
CA VAL A 87 -12.13 -5.22 9.50
C VAL A 87 -11.36 -3.97 9.12
N ALA A 88 -10.31 -3.65 9.87
CA ALA A 88 -9.31 -2.65 9.53
C ALA A 88 -7.99 -2.99 10.22
N PHE A 89 -6.88 -3.00 9.49
CA PHE A 89 -5.55 -3.27 10.02
C PHE A 89 -4.45 -2.75 9.08
N ILE A 90 -3.24 -2.66 9.62
CA ILE A 90 -2.02 -2.30 8.91
C ILE A 90 -1.10 -3.51 8.85
N LEU A 91 -0.47 -3.73 7.70
CA LEU A 91 0.68 -4.61 7.53
C LEU A 91 1.91 -3.76 7.24
N TYR A 92 2.93 -3.85 8.09
CA TYR A 92 4.21 -3.18 7.87
C TYR A 92 5.16 -4.11 7.10
N ASN A 93 6.16 -3.53 6.42
CA ASN A 93 7.22 -4.25 5.72
C ASN A 93 6.73 -5.19 4.61
N VAL A 94 5.61 -4.89 3.95
CA VAL A 94 5.11 -5.73 2.83
C VAL A 94 5.93 -5.52 1.56
N LEU A 95 6.35 -4.27 1.34
CA LEU A 95 7.37 -3.91 0.36
C LEU A 95 8.57 -3.32 1.08
N SER A 96 9.76 -3.54 0.55
CA SER A 96 10.94 -2.82 0.99
C SER A 96 10.89 -1.35 0.54
N PRO A 97 11.63 -0.44 1.20
CA PRO A 97 11.78 0.93 0.71
C PRO A 97 12.32 1.00 -0.73
N ALA A 98 13.19 0.07 -1.12
CA ALA A 98 13.75 -0.02 -2.47
C ALA A 98 12.66 -0.38 -3.50
N GLU A 99 11.84 -1.41 -3.22
CA GLU A 99 10.69 -1.77 -4.05
C GLU A 99 9.72 -0.59 -4.21
N CYS A 100 9.49 0.16 -3.12
CA CYS A 100 8.64 1.34 -3.15
C CYS A 100 9.18 2.45 -4.05
N ARG A 101 10.47 2.79 -3.93
CA ARG A 101 11.14 3.79 -4.79
C ARG A 101 11.10 3.38 -6.26
N HIS A 102 11.34 2.11 -6.55
CA HIS A 102 11.28 1.57 -7.92
C HIS A 102 9.88 1.71 -8.53
N LEU A 103 8.84 1.32 -7.80
CA LEU A 103 7.45 1.49 -8.24
C LEU A 103 7.12 2.97 -8.48
N VAL A 104 7.57 3.88 -7.61
CA VAL A 104 7.38 5.33 -7.80
C VAL A 104 8.08 5.80 -9.07
N ALA A 105 9.34 5.43 -9.29
CA ALA A 105 10.10 5.82 -10.48
C ALA A 105 9.42 5.34 -11.78
N LYS A 106 9.08 4.04 -11.85
CA LYS A 106 8.40 3.45 -13.01
C LYS A 106 7.06 4.09 -13.30
N THR A 107 6.27 4.37 -12.27
CA THR A 107 4.94 4.96 -12.46
C THR A 107 4.98 6.45 -12.79
N GLU A 108 6.01 7.18 -12.38
CA GLU A 108 6.26 8.55 -12.87
C GLU A 108 6.63 8.56 -14.36
N GLU A 109 7.47 7.61 -14.82
CA GLU A 109 7.79 7.45 -16.25
C GLU A 109 6.55 7.13 -17.09
N MET A 110 5.64 6.28 -16.59
CA MET A 110 4.38 5.92 -17.26
C MET A 110 3.35 7.06 -17.28
N GLY A 111 3.49 8.04 -16.38
CA GLY A 111 2.71 9.27 -16.37
C GLY A 111 1.35 9.18 -15.65
N TYR A 112 1.19 10.01 -14.63
CA TYR A 112 -0.07 10.20 -13.91
C TYR A 112 -0.97 11.25 -14.61
N LYS A 113 -2.28 10.98 -14.70
CA LYS A 113 -3.27 11.87 -15.33
C LYS A 113 -4.30 12.40 -14.33
N PRO A 114 -4.85 13.61 -14.53
CA PRO A 114 -6.00 14.09 -13.74
C PRO A 114 -7.24 13.24 -14.02
N MET A 115 -8.20 13.27 -13.09
CA MET A 115 -9.49 12.59 -13.21
C MET A 115 -10.62 13.62 -13.37
N PRO A 116 -10.86 14.13 -14.60
CA PRO A 116 -11.83 15.20 -14.85
C PRO A 116 -13.29 14.81 -14.55
N GLU A 117 -13.56 13.51 -14.42
CA GLU A 117 -14.87 12.97 -14.05
C GLU A 117 -15.26 13.21 -12.58
N TYR A 118 -14.33 13.70 -11.74
CA TYR A 118 -14.57 14.10 -10.36
C TYR A 118 -14.32 15.59 -10.15
N PRO A 119 -15.15 16.28 -9.35
CA PRO A 119 -14.85 17.65 -8.96
C PRO A 119 -13.61 17.67 -8.05
N THR A 120 -12.75 18.67 -8.22
CA THR A 120 -11.51 18.83 -7.43
C THR A 120 -11.78 19.04 -5.94
N SER A 121 -12.97 19.54 -5.57
CA SER A 121 -13.42 19.62 -4.18
C SER A 121 -13.68 18.25 -3.56
N TYR A 122 -14.03 17.24 -4.36
CA TYR A 122 -14.19 15.86 -3.92
C TYR A 122 -12.84 15.14 -3.92
N ARG A 123 -12.11 15.19 -5.04
CA ARG A 123 -10.82 14.53 -5.19
C ARG A 123 -9.98 15.28 -6.21
N SER A 124 -8.73 15.59 -5.87
CA SER A 124 -7.86 16.42 -6.71
C SER A 124 -6.54 15.78 -7.10
N ASN A 125 -6.30 14.52 -6.73
CA ASN A 125 -5.07 13.81 -7.05
C ASN A 125 -5.01 13.37 -8.52
N THR A 126 -3.81 13.03 -8.98
CA THR A 126 -3.62 12.38 -10.28
C THR A 126 -3.54 10.86 -10.14
N ARG A 127 -3.91 10.11 -11.18
CA ARG A 127 -3.99 8.65 -11.18
C ARG A 127 -3.37 8.02 -12.43
N LEU A 128 -2.79 6.85 -12.25
CA LEU A 128 -2.41 5.89 -13.27
C LEU A 128 -3.11 4.55 -12.94
N ILE A 129 -3.66 3.88 -13.95
CA ILE A 129 -4.34 2.59 -13.79
C ILE A 129 -3.58 1.54 -14.59
N ILE A 130 -3.25 0.44 -13.94
CA ILE A 130 -2.50 -0.67 -14.52
C ILE A 130 -3.25 -1.97 -14.24
N ASP A 131 -3.44 -2.80 -15.25
CA ASP A 131 -3.88 -4.19 -15.06
C ASP A 131 -2.64 -5.09 -15.09
N ASP A 132 -2.39 -5.82 -13.99
CA ASP A 132 -1.21 -6.69 -13.83
C ASP A 132 -1.52 -7.86 -12.86
N GLU A 133 -1.68 -9.05 -13.43
CA GLU A 133 -1.96 -10.30 -12.70
C GLU A 133 -0.72 -10.85 -11.98
N GLU A 134 0.47 -10.65 -12.52
CA GLU A 134 1.72 -11.14 -11.92
C GLU A 134 2.03 -10.40 -10.61
N LEU A 135 1.85 -9.07 -10.61
CA LEU A 135 1.94 -8.25 -9.41
C LEU A 135 0.84 -8.61 -8.41
N GLN A 136 -0.37 -8.89 -8.90
CA GLN A 136 -1.49 -9.36 -8.08
C GLN A 136 -1.16 -10.64 -7.33
N GLU A 137 -0.65 -11.65 -8.03
CA GLU A 137 -0.27 -12.95 -7.46
C GLU A 137 0.86 -12.82 -6.45
N GLU A 138 1.93 -12.09 -6.79
CA GLU A 138 3.08 -11.93 -5.89
C GLU A 138 2.68 -11.22 -4.60
N ILE A 139 1.94 -10.11 -4.69
CA ILE A 139 1.52 -9.38 -3.51
C ILE A 139 0.52 -10.19 -2.68
N TRP A 140 -0.41 -10.89 -3.32
CA TRP A 140 -1.35 -11.75 -2.62
C TRP A 140 -0.63 -12.88 -1.87
N ARG A 141 0.35 -13.53 -2.49
CA ARG A 141 1.18 -14.56 -1.87
C ARG A 141 1.86 -14.05 -0.59
N ARG A 142 2.37 -12.81 -0.60
CA ARG A 142 2.99 -12.18 0.59
C ARG A 142 1.99 -11.91 1.71
N VAL A 143 0.80 -11.40 1.38
CA VAL A 143 -0.14 -10.89 2.39
C VAL A 143 -1.22 -11.87 2.82
N GLN A 144 -1.54 -12.89 2.02
CA GLN A 144 -2.63 -13.84 2.25
C GLN A 144 -2.64 -14.41 3.68
N PRO A 145 -1.50 -14.80 4.30
CA PRO A 145 -1.50 -15.33 5.67
C PRO A 145 -2.04 -14.36 6.73
N HIS A 146 -2.04 -13.05 6.44
CA HIS A 146 -2.47 -12.01 7.38
C HIS A 146 -3.90 -11.51 7.13
N ILE A 147 -4.49 -11.88 5.98
CA ILE A 147 -5.87 -11.56 5.63
C ILE A 147 -6.81 -12.50 6.40
N PRO A 148 -7.92 -12.00 6.98
CA PRO A 148 -8.88 -12.86 7.65
C PRO A 148 -9.44 -13.90 6.69
N ALA A 149 -9.51 -15.16 7.13
CA ALA A 149 -10.07 -16.26 6.33
C ALA A 149 -11.54 -16.02 5.96
N GLU A 150 -12.27 -15.32 6.83
CA GLU A 150 -13.63 -14.89 6.61
C GLU A 150 -13.91 -13.58 7.37
N PHE A 151 -14.87 -12.81 6.89
CA PHE A 151 -15.43 -11.66 7.61
C PHE A 151 -16.91 -11.48 7.26
N GLU A 152 -17.63 -10.71 8.07
CA GLU A 152 -19.07 -10.54 7.91
C GLU A 152 -19.45 -9.08 7.65
N ASP A 153 -20.49 -8.89 6.84
CA ASP A 153 -21.21 -7.63 6.72
C ASP A 153 -22.73 -7.88 6.74
N ARG A 154 -23.52 -6.84 6.46
CA ARG A 154 -24.99 -6.94 6.42
C ARG A 154 -25.52 -7.91 5.35
N ARG A 155 -24.69 -8.33 4.38
CA ARG A 155 -25.03 -9.26 3.30
C ARG A 155 -24.63 -10.70 3.63
N GLY A 156 -23.92 -10.92 4.73
CA GLY A 156 -23.51 -12.24 5.22
C GLY A 156 -21.99 -12.39 5.34
N LYS A 157 -21.57 -13.65 5.34
CA LYS A 157 -20.17 -14.06 5.48
C LYS A 157 -19.46 -14.11 4.13
N TRP A 158 -18.26 -13.55 4.08
CA TRP A 158 -17.41 -13.40 2.90
C TRP A 158 -16.08 -14.12 3.10
N HIS A 159 -15.56 -14.74 2.03
CA HIS A 159 -14.27 -15.42 2.01
C HIS A 159 -13.34 -14.72 1.02
N PRO A 160 -12.30 -14.01 1.48
CA PRO A 160 -11.24 -13.49 0.62
C PRO A 160 -10.57 -14.59 -0.19
N TYR A 161 -10.24 -14.30 -1.45
CA TYR A 161 -9.55 -15.25 -2.31
C TYR A 161 -8.43 -14.64 -3.17
N GLY A 162 -8.30 -13.31 -3.22
CA GLY A 162 -7.29 -12.66 -4.04
C GLY A 162 -7.38 -11.14 -3.99
N LEU A 163 -6.48 -10.47 -4.71
CA LEU A 163 -6.57 -9.04 -4.99
C LEU A 163 -7.14 -8.82 -6.39
N ASN A 164 -7.72 -7.64 -6.62
CA ASN A 164 -8.07 -7.22 -7.98
C ASN A 164 -6.77 -6.92 -8.76
N ALA A 165 -6.61 -7.50 -9.95
CA ALA A 165 -5.46 -7.25 -10.82
C ALA A 165 -5.42 -5.80 -11.38
N ARG A 166 -6.50 -5.02 -11.19
CA ARG A 166 -6.53 -3.59 -11.50
C ARG A 166 -5.95 -2.73 -10.39
N TRP A 167 -4.73 -2.30 -10.58
CA TRP A 167 -3.98 -1.40 -9.72
C TRP A 167 -4.26 0.06 -10.04
N ARG A 168 -4.48 0.86 -8.99
CA ARG A 168 -4.67 2.31 -9.07
C ARG A 168 -3.54 3.00 -8.33
N PHE A 169 -2.58 3.49 -9.09
CA PHE A 169 -1.52 4.35 -8.57
C PHE A 169 -2.04 5.78 -8.47
N CYS A 170 -1.89 6.42 -7.33
CA CYS A 170 -2.29 7.81 -7.15
C CYS A 170 -1.12 8.64 -6.62
N ARG A 171 -0.93 9.82 -7.22
CA ARG A 171 0.06 10.81 -6.83
C ARG A 171 -0.64 12.07 -6.34
N TYR A 172 -0.19 12.57 -5.18
CA TYR A 172 -0.67 13.80 -4.55
C TYR A 172 0.49 14.80 -4.46
N THR A 173 0.19 16.06 -4.73
CA THR A 173 1.07 17.22 -4.51
C THR A 173 0.46 18.15 -3.45
N PRO A 174 1.20 19.13 -2.91
CA PRO A 174 0.70 20.01 -1.87
C PRO A 174 -0.63 20.66 -2.25
N GLY A 175 -1.54 20.72 -1.28
CA GLY A 175 -2.90 21.17 -1.47
C GLY A 175 -3.85 20.12 -2.03
N GLN A 176 -3.42 18.94 -2.47
CA GLN A 176 -4.34 17.90 -2.94
C GLN A 176 -4.88 17.03 -1.80
N HIS A 177 -6.11 16.54 -1.95
CA HIS A 177 -6.80 15.75 -0.92
C HIS A 177 -7.81 14.78 -1.55
N PHE A 178 -8.44 13.97 -0.70
CA PHE A 178 -9.61 13.19 -1.08
C PHE A 178 -10.66 13.26 0.03
N SER A 179 -11.78 13.93 -0.25
CA SER A 179 -12.85 14.21 0.71
C SER A 179 -13.49 12.94 1.28
N SER A 180 -14.17 13.10 2.41
CA SER A 180 -14.89 12.04 3.12
C SER A 180 -15.78 11.19 2.19
N HIS A 181 -15.59 9.88 2.23
CA HIS A 181 -16.32 8.91 1.42
C HIS A 181 -16.23 7.48 2.01
N CYS A 182 -17.02 6.58 1.42
CA CYS A 182 -16.83 5.14 1.52
C CYS A 182 -16.38 4.62 0.16
N ASP A 183 -15.56 3.57 0.14
CA ASP A 183 -15.05 3.00 -1.10
C ASP A 183 -16.14 2.23 -1.86
N GLY A 184 -16.05 2.29 -3.19
CA GLY A 184 -16.91 1.51 -4.08
C GLY A 184 -16.35 0.11 -4.30
N ALA A 185 -17.24 -0.87 -4.48
CA ALA A 185 -16.85 -2.23 -4.80
C ALA A 185 -16.66 -2.45 -6.31
N PHE A 186 -15.67 -3.25 -6.66
CA PHE A 186 -15.60 -3.96 -7.92
C PHE A 186 -16.51 -5.21 -7.85
N GLU A 187 -17.43 -5.37 -8.78
CA GLU A 187 -18.43 -6.44 -8.76
C GLU A 187 -18.29 -7.33 -9.99
N LEU A 188 -17.97 -8.60 -9.79
CA LEU A 188 -18.06 -9.65 -10.81
C LEU A 188 -19.43 -10.34 -10.78
N GLY A 189 -20.08 -10.33 -9.62
CA GLY A 189 -21.45 -10.80 -9.44
C GLY A 189 -22.00 -10.50 -8.05
N VAL A 190 -23.24 -10.93 -7.80
CA VAL A 190 -23.93 -10.69 -6.51
C VAL A 190 -23.24 -11.38 -5.33
N ARG A 191 -22.51 -12.45 -5.60
CA ARG A 191 -21.76 -13.25 -4.62
C ARG A 191 -20.25 -13.15 -4.79
N ASP A 192 -19.76 -12.30 -5.70
CA ASP A 192 -18.34 -12.16 -6.04
C ASP A 192 -18.02 -10.68 -6.27
N ARG A 193 -17.34 -10.08 -5.29
CA ARG A 193 -17.01 -8.66 -5.32
C ARG A 193 -15.87 -8.34 -4.38
N SER A 194 -15.23 -7.20 -4.60
CA SER A 194 -14.33 -6.64 -3.59
C SER A 194 -15.09 -6.09 -2.40
N GLN A 195 -14.55 -6.24 -1.20
CA GLN A 195 -15.16 -5.75 0.05
C GLN A 195 -14.19 -5.02 0.98
N LEU A 196 -12.88 -5.23 0.79
CA LEU A 196 -11.83 -4.54 1.53
C LEU A 196 -11.00 -3.70 0.56
N THR A 197 -10.67 -2.48 0.97
CA THR A 197 -9.65 -1.66 0.33
C THR A 197 -8.29 -2.24 0.70
N PHE A 198 -7.38 -2.31 -0.27
CA PHE A 198 -6.02 -2.76 -0.07
C PHE A 198 -5.07 -1.68 -0.61
N MET A 199 -4.46 -0.88 0.28
CA MET A 199 -3.75 0.33 -0.10
C MET A 199 -2.33 0.37 0.45
N PHE A 200 -1.35 0.32 -0.44
CA PHE A 200 0.04 0.61 -0.12
C PHE A 200 0.28 2.10 0.00
N TYR A 201 1.17 2.46 0.92
CA TYR A 201 1.90 3.71 0.89
C TYR A 201 3.29 3.44 0.33
N LEU A 202 3.61 4.09 -0.79
CA LEU A 202 4.91 3.92 -1.44
C LEU A 202 5.95 4.91 -0.90
N ASN A 203 5.54 5.86 -0.07
CA ASN A 203 6.42 6.78 0.63
C ASN A 203 5.75 7.39 1.87
N GLY A 204 6.55 8.11 2.66
CA GLY A 204 6.14 8.88 3.83
C GLY A 204 7.00 10.13 3.99
N GLY A 205 7.10 10.66 5.21
CA GLY A 205 7.99 11.79 5.54
C GLY A 205 7.51 13.16 5.04
N PHE A 206 6.18 13.35 4.98
CA PHE A 206 5.55 14.61 4.59
C PHE A 206 4.51 15.04 5.62
N ASP A 207 4.18 16.34 5.62
CA ASP A 207 3.14 16.90 6.48
C ASP A 207 1.77 16.76 5.86
N GLY A 208 0.79 16.41 6.69
CA GLY A 208 -0.57 16.11 6.24
C GLY A 208 -0.63 14.79 5.47
N GLY A 209 -1.61 14.63 4.59
CA GLY A 209 -1.70 13.43 3.75
C GLY A 209 -2.04 12.12 4.48
N ALA A 210 -2.41 12.13 5.75
CA ALA A 210 -2.88 10.95 6.46
C ALA A 210 -4.17 10.36 5.83
N THR A 211 -4.40 9.07 6.04
CA THR A 211 -5.75 8.50 5.88
C THR A 211 -6.47 8.61 7.21
N VAL A 212 -7.59 9.30 7.23
CA VAL A 212 -8.34 9.63 8.44
C VAL A 212 -9.65 8.85 8.43
N PHE A 213 -9.80 7.94 9.39
CA PHE A 213 -11.07 7.28 9.66
C PHE A 213 -11.96 8.18 10.52
N LEU A 214 -13.21 8.33 10.11
CA LEU A 214 -14.19 9.24 10.72
C LEU A 214 -15.26 8.48 11.53
N GLU A 215 -15.23 7.15 11.51
CA GLU A 215 -16.07 6.26 12.30
C GLU A 215 -15.31 5.70 13.51
N GLY A 216 -16.01 5.56 14.65
CA GLY A 216 -15.40 4.95 15.85
C GLY A 216 -14.38 5.84 16.55
N GLY A 217 -14.48 7.16 16.36
CA GLY A 217 -13.50 8.15 16.79
C GLY A 217 -12.51 8.47 15.67
N ARG A 218 -12.04 9.73 15.63
CA ARG A 218 -11.06 10.16 14.62
C ARG A 218 -9.77 9.35 14.83
N LYS A 219 -9.36 8.59 13.82
CA LYS A 219 -8.09 7.83 13.80
C LYS A 219 -7.33 8.17 12.54
N GLU A 220 -6.06 8.52 12.71
CA GLU A 220 -5.19 8.92 11.60
C GLU A 220 -4.14 7.84 11.37
N VAL A 221 -3.97 7.45 10.11
CA VAL A 221 -2.93 6.53 9.67
C VAL A 221 -1.92 7.34 8.85
N GLN A 222 -0.72 7.50 9.42
CA GLN A 222 0.37 8.22 8.79
C GLN A 222 1.06 7.34 7.74
N PRO A 223 1.26 7.82 6.50
CA PRO A 223 1.92 7.06 5.45
C PRO A 223 3.37 6.69 5.79
N GLU A 224 3.70 5.41 5.64
CA GLU A 224 5.06 4.88 5.78
C GLU A 224 5.37 4.00 4.57
N ALA A 225 6.58 4.12 4.01
CA ALA A 225 6.94 3.36 2.82
C ALA A 225 6.86 1.85 3.09
N GLY A 226 6.15 1.14 2.21
CA GLY A 226 6.07 -0.32 2.27
C GLY A 226 4.97 -0.87 3.18
N MET A 227 4.24 -0.01 3.88
CA MET A 227 3.08 -0.43 4.66
C MET A 227 1.82 -0.53 3.80
N VAL A 228 0.93 -1.45 4.18
CA VAL A 228 -0.41 -1.62 3.58
C VAL A 228 -1.47 -1.33 4.63
N LEU A 229 -2.42 -0.47 4.29
CA LEU A 229 -3.66 -0.29 5.04
C LEU A 229 -4.79 -1.09 4.38
N ILE A 230 -5.36 -2.01 5.13
CA ILE A 230 -6.49 -2.86 4.70
C ILE A 230 -7.69 -2.54 5.55
N PHE A 231 -8.85 -2.25 4.94
CA PHE A 231 -10.06 -1.91 5.68
C PHE A 231 -11.35 -2.15 4.88
N GLN A 232 -12.47 -2.42 5.54
CA GLN A 232 -13.77 -2.58 4.86
C GLN A 232 -14.20 -1.32 4.12
N HIS A 233 -14.71 -1.50 2.90
CA HIS A 233 -15.17 -0.42 2.01
C HIS A 233 -16.17 0.53 2.64
N ASN A 234 -17.03 0.01 3.53
CA ASN A 234 -18.09 0.78 4.18
C ASN A 234 -17.62 1.58 5.41
N ILE A 235 -16.32 1.74 5.65
CA ILE A 235 -15.78 2.63 6.68
C ILE A 235 -15.62 4.04 6.09
N LEU A 236 -16.30 5.03 6.68
CA LEU A 236 -16.16 6.43 6.31
C LEU A 236 -14.75 6.93 6.61
N HIS A 237 -14.07 7.42 5.58
CA HIS A 237 -12.70 7.90 5.68
C HIS A 237 -12.42 9.02 4.68
N GLU A 238 -11.32 9.73 4.89
CA GLU A 238 -10.82 10.77 4.00
C GLU A 238 -9.30 10.69 3.84
N GLY A 239 -8.79 11.20 2.72
CA GLY A 239 -7.37 11.51 2.54
C GLY A 239 -7.13 12.96 2.92
N GLN A 240 -6.46 13.19 4.05
CA GLN A 240 -6.09 14.52 4.52
C GLN A 240 -5.34 15.28 3.42
N ARG A 241 -5.55 16.60 3.39
CA ARG A 241 -4.80 17.48 2.49
C ARG A 241 -3.30 17.32 2.73
N LEU A 242 -2.55 17.12 1.65
CA LEU A 242 -1.09 17.09 1.69
C LEU A 242 -0.58 18.53 1.86
N ALA A 243 0.31 18.76 2.81
CA ALA A 243 0.90 20.08 3.07
C ALA A 243 2.28 20.23 2.42
N THR A 244 3.14 19.21 2.52
CA THR A 244 4.52 19.24 1.99
C THR A 244 4.84 17.99 1.15
N GLY A 245 5.91 18.04 0.36
CA GLY A 245 6.39 16.89 -0.41
C GLY A 245 5.43 16.37 -1.48
N LYS A 246 5.53 15.07 -1.77
CA LYS A 246 4.64 14.31 -2.66
C LYS A 246 4.23 13.02 -1.96
N LYS A 247 3.00 12.58 -2.16
CA LYS A 247 2.50 11.30 -1.64
C LYS A 247 2.14 10.36 -2.79
N TYR A 248 2.57 9.11 -2.69
CA TYR A 248 2.27 8.04 -3.64
C TYR A 248 1.59 6.88 -2.94
N ILE A 249 0.49 6.41 -3.52
CA ILE A 249 -0.22 5.22 -3.07
C ILE A 249 -0.45 4.27 -4.24
N MET A 250 -0.41 2.97 -3.96
CA MET A 250 -0.81 1.92 -4.89
C MET A 250 -2.00 1.18 -4.28
N ARG A 251 -3.16 1.24 -4.94
CA ARG A 251 -4.40 0.67 -4.41
C ARG A 251 -4.92 -0.47 -5.29
N SER A 252 -5.29 -1.57 -4.64
CA SER A 252 -6.15 -2.62 -5.17
C SER A 252 -7.32 -2.83 -4.20
N ASP A 253 -8.12 -3.86 -4.41
CA ASP A 253 -9.24 -4.24 -3.57
C ASP A 253 -9.17 -5.77 -3.33
N VAL A 254 -9.46 -6.22 -2.10
CA VAL A 254 -9.51 -7.66 -1.78
C VAL A 254 -10.82 -8.23 -2.31
N MET A 255 -10.70 -9.16 -3.25
CA MET A 255 -11.81 -9.90 -3.82
C MET A 255 -12.28 -10.99 -2.86
N ALA A 256 -13.59 -11.08 -2.68
CA ALA A 256 -14.20 -12.05 -1.79
C ALA A 256 -15.50 -12.60 -2.39
N ASP A 257 -15.79 -13.85 -2.04
CA ASP A 257 -17.03 -14.50 -2.42
C ASP A 257 -17.89 -14.89 -1.21
N ARG A 258 -19.19 -15.14 -1.45
CA ARG A 258 -20.12 -15.71 -0.45
C ARG A 258 -20.51 -17.14 -0.79
N LEU A 259 -19.63 -17.89 -1.46
CA LEU A 259 -19.88 -19.28 -1.76
C LEU A 259 -19.93 -20.09 -0.45
N GLY A 260 -20.74 -21.14 -0.41
CA GLY A 260 -20.72 -22.07 0.73
C GLY A 260 -19.37 -22.79 0.81
N THR A 261 -18.94 -23.28 1.98
CA THR A 261 -17.59 -23.86 2.16
C THR A 261 -17.25 -24.95 1.13
N ALA A 262 -18.22 -25.80 0.75
CA ALA A 262 -18.03 -26.80 -0.31
C ALA A 262 -17.87 -26.18 -1.71
N GLU A 263 -18.60 -25.10 -2.00
CA GLU A 263 -18.50 -24.35 -3.26
C GLU A 263 -17.19 -23.55 -3.32
N VAL A 264 -16.71 -22.99 -2.21
CA VAL A 264 -15.40 -22.33 -2.12
C VAL A 264 -14.28 -23.30 -2.46
N MET A 265 -14.29 -24.49 -1.85
CA MET A 265 -13.29 -25.53 -2.12
C MET A 265 -13.33 -26.00 -3.56
N ALA A 266 -14.53 -26.23 -4.11
CA ALA A 266 -14.70 -26.62 -5.51
C ALA A 266 -14.24 -25.51 -6.48
N ALA A 267 -14.59 -24.24 -6.22
CA ALA A 267 -14.20 -23.12 -7.06
C ALA A 267 -12.69 -22.84 -7.01
N ARG A 268 -12.05 -23.01 -5.85
CA ARG A 268 -10.58 -22.92 -5.73
C ARG A 268 -9.89 -24.05 -6.50
N ALA A 269 -10.32 -25.29 -6.32
CA ALA A 269 -9.79 -26.43 -7.06
C ALA A 269 -9.96 -26.29 -8.58
N CYS A 270 -11.09 -25.74 -9.05
CA CYS A 270 -11.32 -25.48 -10.48
C CYS A 270 -10.40 -24.37 -11.04
N ARG A 271 -10.08 -23.33 -10.24
CA ARG A 271 -9.14 -22.28 -10.66
C ARG A 271 -7.71 -22.84 -10.76
N GLU A 272 -7.27 -23.57 -9.74
CA GLU A 272 -5.97 -24.25 -9.73
C GLU A 272 -5.81 -25.26 -10.88
N ALA A 273 -6.88 -25.98 -11.24
CA ALA A 273 -6.88 -26.92 -12.36
C ALA A 273 -6.84 -26.25 -13.75
N ASN A 274 -7.29 -25.00 -13.86
CA ASN A 274 -7.23 -24.25 -15.12
C ASN A 274 -5.89 -23.51 -15.29
N ASP A 275 -5.24 -23.10 -14.21
CA ASP A 275 -3.92 -22.44 -14.24
C ASP A 275 -2.76 -23.45 -14.33
N GLY A 276 -3.01 -24.72 -13.98
CA GLY A 276 -2.09 -25.85 -14.14
C GLY A 276 -2.03 -26.42 -15.56
N GLY A 277 -1.54 -25.65 -16.53
CA GLY A 277 -0.98 -26.19 -17.79
C GLY A 277 -1.97 -26.80 -18.80
N GLY A 278 -2.56 -25.94 -19.64
CA GLY A 278 -3.12 -26.39 -20.92
C GLY A 278 -2.02 -26.75 -21.92
N PRO A 279 -2.09 -27.90 -22.63
CA PRO A 279 -1.04 -28.30 -23.58
C PRO A 279 -0.95 -27.31 -24.74
N GLN A 280 0.29 -26.89 -25.07
CA GLN A 280 0.61 -26.23 -26.32
C GLN A 280 0.04 -27.06 -27.47
N ARG A 281 -1.01 -26.54 -28.12
CA ARG A 281 -1.42 -27.06 -29.42
C ARG A 281 -0.38 -26.59 -30.44
N ALA A 282 0.52 -27.50 -30.78
CA ALA A 282 1.40 -27.38 -31.93
C ALA A 282 0.55 -27.06 -33.17
N ALA A 283 0.88 -25.94 -33.83
CA ALA A 283 0.35 -25.61 -35.13
C ALA A 283 0.92 -26.58 -36.17
N ALA A 284 0.03 -27.26 -36.87
CA ALA A 284 0.25 -27.83 -38.19
C ALA A 284 -0.84 -27.29 -39.10
#